data_AF-A0A0S1MIK6-F1
#
_entry.id   AF-A0A0S1MIK6-F1
#
_cell.length_a   1.000
_cell.length_b   1.000
_cell.length_c   1.000
_cell.angle_alpha   90.00
_cell.angle_beta   90.00
_cell.angle_gamma   90.00
#
_symmetry.space_group_name_H-M   'P 1'
#
loop_
_entity.id
_entity.type
_entity.pdbx_description
1 polymer ?
#
loop_
_entity_poly.entity_id
_entity_poly.type
_entity_poly.pdbx_seq_one_letter_code
_entity_poly.pdbx_strand_id
1 'polypeptide(L)' 'MSSANMSLVKIKITLDSDKAPEPQPESGEHILVQVVPLVDLHETLLEYSEKDGYMVDARLMHLSIGISG' A
#
# COMPACT_ATOMS: atom_id res chain seq x y z
N MET A 1 -12.98 -15.73 -12.61
CA MET A 1 -12.72 -15.76 -11.16
C MET A 1 -11.31 -16.29 -10.96
N SER A 2 -10.33 -15.44 -10.66
CA SER A 2 -8.98 -15.89 -10.32
C SER A 2 -9.00 -16.50 -8.92
N SER A 3 -8.55 -17.74 -8.76
CA SER A 3 -8.37 -18.38 -7.46
C SER A 3 -7.20 -17.73 -6.72
N ALA A 4 -7.44 -16.59 -6.07
CA ALA A 4 -6.45 -15.94 -5.23
C ALA A 4 -6.34 -16.68 -3.89
N ASN A 5 -5.31 -17.49 -3.76
CA ASN A 5 -4.96 -18.27 -2.57
C ASN A 5 -3.98 -17.51 -1.66
N MET A 6 -4.32 -16.25 -1.35
CA MET A 6 -3.49 -15.38 -0.51
C MET A 6 -3.87 -15.50 0.97
N SER A 7 -2.86 -15.60 1.85
CA SER A 7 -3.01 -15.54 3.30
C SER A 7 -2.22 -14.36 3.86
N LEU A 8 -2.81 -13.58 4.75
CA LEU A 8 -2.16 -12.44 5.39
C LEU A 8 -1.42 -12.89 6.66
N VAL A 9 -0.12 -12.60 6.73
CA VAL A 9 0.71 -12.83 7.92
C VAL A 9 1.27 -11.49 8.39
N LYS A 10 1.08 -11.17 9.67
CA LYS A 10 1.59 -9.93 10.30
C LYS A 10 2.83 -10.24 11.14
N ILE A 11 3.93 -9.53 10.91
CA ILE A 11 5.15 -9.59 11.73
C ILE A 11 5.38 -8.20 12.32
N LYS A 12 5.58 -8.12 13.63
CA LYS A 12 5.93 -6.88 14.32
C LYS A 12 7.44 -6.80 14.46
N ILE A 13 8.03 -5.73 13.93
CA ILE A 13 9.47 -5.45 14.02
C ILE A 13 9.62 -4.08 14.67
N THR A 14 10.56 -3.97 15.61
CA THR A 14 10.98 -2.69 16.18
C THR A 14 12.16 -2.17 15.35
N LEU A 15 12.08 -0.92 14.90
CA LEU A 15 13.15 -0.27 14.14
C LEU A 15 13.98 0.62 15.06
N ASP A 16 15.28 0.73 14.78
CA ASP A 16 16.22 1.56 15.55
C ASP A 16 16.16 3.05 15.17
N SER A 17 15.51 3.39 14.04
CA SER A 17 15.35 4.77 13.57
C SER A 17 14.05 4.99 12.81
N ASP A 18 13.43 6.16 12.98
CA ASP A 18 12.19 6.58 12.29
C ASP A 18 12.45 7.23 10.91
N LYS A 19 13.54 6.89 10.24
CA LYS A 19 13.83 7.46 8.91
C LYS A 19 12.85 6.90 7.87
N ALA A 20 12.10 7.78 7.23
CA ALA A 20 11.28 7.45 6.08
C ALA A 20 12.18 7.00 4.89
N PRO A 21 11.73 6.02 4.08
CA PRO A 21 12.48 5.61 2.90
C PRO A 21 12.53 6.74 1.87
N GLU A 22 13.71 6.98 1.30
CA GLU A 22 13.88 7.92 0.19
C GLU A 22 13.72 7.17 -1.14
N PRO A 23 12.81 7.61 -2.04
CA PRO A 23 12.66 7.00 -3.36
C PRO A 23 13.92 7.21 -4.21
N GLN A 24 14.34 6.18 -4.93
CA GLN A 24 15.48 6.19 -5.85
C GLN A 24 15.03 5.85 -7.27
N PRO A 25 14.28 6.75 -7.95
CA PRO A 25 13.79 6.48 -9.30
C PRO A 25 14.95 6.46 -10.33
N GLU A 26 14.82 5.61 -11.34
CA GLU A 26 15.73 5.58 -12.48
C GLU A 26 15.39 6.66 -13.53
N SER A 27 16.29 6.87 -14.50
CA SER A 27 16.09 7.87 -15.55
C SER A 27 14.83 7.57 -16.38
N GLY A 28 13.85 8.47 -16.33
CA GLY A 28 12.57 8.34 -17.02
C GLY A 28 11.42 7.86 -16.13
N GLU A 29 11.69 7.52 -14.87
CA GLU A 29 10.66 7.17 -13.90
C GLU A 29 10.08 8.41 -13.20
N HIS A 30 8.76 8.41 -13.02
CA HIS A 30 8.03 9.42 -12.26
C HIS A 30 7.27 8.72 -11.13
N ILE A 31 7.94 8.53 -9.99
CA ILE A 31 7.38 7.87 -8.80
C ILE A 31 6.99 8.91 -7.77
N LEU A 32 5.72 8.86 -7.33
CA LEU A 32 5.20 9.67 -6.22
C LEU A 32 5.13 8.81 -4.96
N VAL A 33 5.58 9.36 -3.83
CA VAL A 33 5.53 8.68 -2.52
C VAL A 33 4.48 9.38 -1.64
N GLN A 34 3.54 8.59 -1.12
CA GLN A 34 2.50 9.03 -0.20
C GLN A 34 2.67 8.25 1.12
N VAL A 35 2.83 8.97 2.24
CA VAL A 35 2.76 8.36 3.57
C VAL A 35 1.30 8.37 4.02
N VAL A 36 0.75 7.19 4.31
CA VAL A 36 -0.65 7.02 4.71
C VAL A 36 -0.69 6.33 6.08
N PRO A 37 -1.40 6.89 7.09
CA PRO A 37 -1.62 6.19 8.34
C PRO A 37 -2.29 4.84 8.09
N LEU A 38 -1.85 3.78 8.79
CA LEU A 38 -2.41 2.44 8.57
C LEU A 38 -3.93 2.37 8.81
N VAL A 39 -4.44 3.19 9.73
CA VAL A 39 -5.88 3.31 10.03
C VAL A 39 -6.70 3.86 8.87
N ASP A 40 -6.08 4.68 8.01
CA ASP A 40 -6.73 5.33 6.87
C ASP A 40 -6.40 4.65 5.55
N LEU A 41 -5.58 3.58 5.57
CA LEU A 41 -5.06 2.94 4.35
C LEU A 41 -6.19 2.43 3.46
N HIS A 42 -7.18 1.76 4.01
CA HIS A 42 -8.27 1.19 3.23
C HIS A 42 -9.13 2.27 2.55
N GLU A 43 -9.52 3.32 3.29
CA GLU A 43 -10.28 4.45 2.75
C GLU A 43 -9.50 5.18 1.67
N THR A 44 -8.22 5.46 1.92
CA THR A 44 -7.32 6.09 0.93
C THR A 44 -7.24 5.29 -0.37
N LEU A 45 -7.16 3.96 -0.30
CA LEU A 45 -7.11 3.10 -1.50
C LEU A 45 -8.45 3.05 -2.23
N LEU A 46 -9.58 3.12 -1.52
CA LEU A 46 -10.90 3.24 -2.15
C LEU A 46 -10.99 4.54 -2.94
N GLU A 47 -10.60 5.67 -2.36
CA GLU A 47 -10.56 6.96 -3.05
C GLU A 47 -9.69 6.93 -4.32
N TYR A 48 -8.51 6.29 -4.24
CA TYR A 48 -7.66 6.11 -5.43
C TYR A 48 -8.29 5.20 -6.48
N SER A 49 -9.06 4.19 -6.07
CA SER A 49 -9.74 3.28 -7.01
C SER A 49 -10.85 3.98 -7.80
N GLU A 50 -11.41 5.05 -7.26
CA GLU A 50 -12.46 5.86 -7.91
C GLU A 50 -11.88 6.98 -8.79
N LYS A 51 -10.57 7.25 -8.70
CA LYS A 51 -9.90 8.33 -9.42
C LYS A 51 -9.53 7.93 -10.85
N ASP A 52 -9.90 8.77 -11.82
CA ASP A 52 -9.57 8.55 -13.22
C ASP A 52 -8.06 8.45 -13.45
N GLY A 53 -7.64 7.38 -14.14
CA GLY A 53 -6.24 7.11 -14.46
C GLY A 53 -5.45 6.42 -13.34
N TYR A 54 -6.11 5.99 -12.26
CA TYR A 54 -5.49 5.26 -11.16
C TYR A 54 -5.96 3.80 -11.16
N MET A 55 -5.08 2.91 -10.70
CA MET A 55 -5.40 1.50 -10.49
C MET A 55 -4.67 1.02 -9.23
N VAL A 56 -5.42 0.40 -8.33
CA VAL A 56 -4.87 -0.14 -7.07
C VAL A 56 -4.40 -1.57 -7.29
N ASP A 57 -3.18 -1.89 -6.84
CA ASP A 57 -2.66 -3.27 -6.84
C ASP A 57 -3.53 -4.16 -5.93
N ALA A 58 -3.96 -5.30 -6.45
CA ALA A 58 -4.84 -6.21 -5.71
C ALA A 58 -4.25 -6.66 -4.37
N ARG A 59 -2.93 -6.87 -4.27
CA ARG A 59 -2.27 -7.28 -3.01
C ARG A 59 -2.32 -6.15 -1.99
N LEU A 60 -2.14 -4.91 -2.43
CA LEU A 60 -2.23 -3.73 -1.57
C LEU A 60 -3.67 -3.54 -1.06
N MET A 61 -4.67 -3.74 -1.91
CA MET A 61 -6.07 -3.73 -1.50
C MET A 61 -6.38 -4.82 -0.47
N HIS A 62 -5.96 -6.07 -0.72
CA HIS A 62 -6.16 -7.18 0.21
C HIS A 62 -5.43 -6.96 1.56
N LEU A 63 -4.23 -6.36 1.52
CA LEU A 63 -3.51 -5.95 2.73
C LEU A 63 -4.36 -4.96 3.54
N SER A 64 -4.88 -3.92 2.90
CA SER A 64 -5.67 -2.87 3.58
C SER A 64 -6.92 -3.43 4.28
N ILE A 65 -7.62 -4.37 3.64
CA ILE A 65 -8.78 -5.06 4.23
C ILE A 65 -8.35 -5.86 5.47
N GLY A 66 -7.24 -6.59 5.37
CA GLY A 66 -6.78 -7.47 6.43
C GLY A 66 -6.11 -6.78 7.63
N ILE A 67 -5.66 -5.53 7.49
CA ILE A 67 -5.13 -4.73 8.60
C ILE A 67 -6.18 -3.85 9.28
N SER A 68 -7.30 -3.56 8.60
CA SER A 68 -8.40 -2.74 9.12
C SER A 68 -9.34 -3.49 10.07
N GLY A 69 -9.10 -4.80 10.26
CA GLY A 69 -9.83 -5.69 11.17
C GLY A 69 -9.04 -6.12 12.40
#